data_AF-C5FI89-F1
#
_entry.id   AF-C5FI89-F1
#
_cell.length_a   1.000
_cell.length_b   1.000
_cell.length_c   1.000
_cell.angle_alpha   90.00
_cell.angle_beta   90.00
_cell.angle_gamma   90.00
#
_symmetry.space_group_name_H-M   'P 1'
#
loop_
_entity.id
_entity.type
_entity.pdbx_description
1 polymer ?
#
loop_
_entity_poly.entity_id
_entity_poly.type
_entity_poly.pdbx_seq_one_letter_code
_entity_poly.pdbx_strand_id
1 'polypeptide(L)' 'MASRPTVSIATAEGKPSGATHPLPTVFLAPIRPDIVQYERTPLNKRQRDGTPLLTG' A
#
# COMPACT_ATOMS: atom_id res chain seq x y z
N MET A 1 6.12 10.74 -17.62
CA MET A 1 4.96 9.83 -17.84
C MET A 1 5.39 8.44 -17.43
N ALA A 2 4.82 7.88 -16.34
CA ALA A 2 4.99 6.46 -16.04
C ALA A 2 3.85 5.69 -16.71
N SER A 3 4.18 4.72 -17.56
CA SER A 3 3.16 3.85 -18.17
C SER A 3 2.51 2.98 -17.10
N ARG A 4 1.22 2.70 -17.25
CA ARG A 4 0.45 1.81 -16.36
C ARG A 4 0.40 0.43 -17.01
N PRO A 5 1.33 -0.49 -16.68
CA PRO A 5 1.32 -1.82 -17.28
C PRO A 5 0.05 -2.58 -16.87
N THR A 6 -0.36 -3.51 -17.73
CA THR A 6 -1.42 -4.45 -17.41
C THR A 6 -0.83 -5.62 -16.62
N VAL A 7 -1.44 -5.95 -15.48
CA VAL A 7 -1.04 -7.08 -14.64
C VAL A 7 -2.00 -8.27 -14.86
N SER A 8 -1.47 -9.49 -14.83
CA SER A 8 -2.26 -10.73 -14.90
C SER A 8 -2.68 -11.17 -13.51
N ILE A 9 -3.90 -11.71 -13.41
CA ILE A 9 -4.43 -12.23 -12.15
C ILE A 9 -4.08 -13.72 -12.06
N ALA A 10 -3.38 -14.12 -11.01
CA ALA A 10 -3.07 -15.53 -10.74
C ALA A 10 -4.25 -16.23 -10.03
N THR A 11 -4.44 -17.52 -10.32
CA THR A 11 -5.32 -18.42 -9.58
C THR A 11 -4.64 -18.86 -8.28
N ALA A 12 -5.39 -19.53 -7.39
CA ALA A 12 -4.85 -20.02 -6.11
C ALA A 12 -3.67 -21.00 -6.29
N GLU A 13 -3.61 -21.68 -7.43
CA GLU A 13 -2.55 -22.63 -7.81
C GLU A 13 -1.34 -21.93 -8.46
N GLY A 14 -1.34 -20.59 -8.51
CA GLY A 14 -0.27 -19.78 -9.09
C GLY A 14 -0.27 -19.73 -10.62
N LYS A 15 -1.30 -20.28 -11.29
CA LYS A 15 -1.44 -20.25 -12.76
C LYS A 15 -2.12 -18.95 -13.19
N PRO A 16 -1.84 -18.42 -14.40
CA PRO A 16 -2.56 -17.25 -14.89
C PRO A 16 -4.04 -17.60 -15.13
N SER A 17 -4.96 -16.81 -14.58
CA SER A 17 -6.41 -17.00 -14.72
C SER A 17 -6.97 -16.54 -16.08
N GLY A 18 -6.13 -15.93 -16.93
CA GLY A 18 -6.53 -15.28 -18.18
C GLY A 18 -7.15 -13.88 -17.98
N ALA A 19 -7.54 -13.52 -16.76
CA ALA A 19 -8.00 -12.18 -16.43
C ALA A 19 -6.82 -11.20 -16.26
N THR A 20 -7.04 -9.95 -16.66
CA THR A 20 -6.03 -8.89 -16.57
C THR A 20 -6.64 -7.58 -16.08
N HIS A 21 -5.83 -6.75 -15.42
CA HIS A 21 -6.24 -5.44 -14.92
C HIS A 21 -5.11 -4.42 -15.09
N PRO A 22 -5.39 -3.15 -15.43
CA PRO A 22 -4.36 -2.12 -15.44
C PRO A 22 -3.82 -1.84 -14.02
N LEU A 23 -2.52 -1.56 -13.89
CA LEU A 23 -1.92 -1.23 -12.61
C LEU A 23 -2.60 0.01 -11.99
N PRO A 24 -3.13 -0.06 -10.75
CA PRO A 24 -3.73 1.08 -10.07
C PRO A 24 -2.75 2.25 -9.87
N THR A 25 -3.26 3.48 -9.85
CA THR A 25 -2.44 4.70 -9.76
C THR A 25 -1.65 4.81 -8.47
N VAL A 26 -2.14 4.22 -7.38
CA VAL A 26 -1.45 4.21 -6.07
C VAL A 26 -0.06 3.57 -6.13
N PHE A 27 0.15 2.60 -7.02
CA PHE A 27 1.47 1.95 -7.19
C PHE A 27 2.49 2.84 -7.93
N LEU A 28 2.03 3.92 -8.54
CA LEU A 28 2.89 4.94 -9.16
C LEU A 28 3.08 6.16 -8.25
N ALA A 29 2.55 6.12 -7.03
CA ALA A 29 2.71 7.22 -6.08
C ALA A 29 4.20 7.42 -5.72
N PRO A 30 4.64 8.66 -5.48
CA PRO A 30 6.00 8.93 -5.03
C PRO A 30 6.33 8.19 -3.73
N ILE A 31 7.43 7.45 -3.73
CA ILE A 31 7.90 6.73 -2.53
C ILE A 31 8.60 7.74 -1.63
N ARG A 32 7.95 8.12 -0.52
CA ARG A 32 8.47 9.04 0.49
C ARG A 32 8.70 8.32 1.83
N PRO A 33 9.85 7.63 2.01
CA PRO A 33 10.11 6.82 3.21
C PRO A 33 10.18 7.66 4.49
N ASP A 34 10.57 8.92 4.36
CA ASP A 34 10.61 9.92 5.42
C ASP A 34 9.23 10.17 6.06
N ILE A 35 8.17 10.25 5.26
CA ILE A 35 6.80 10.45 5.78
C ILE A 35 6.24 9.17 6.33
N VAL A 36 6.51 8.03 5.69
CA VAL A 36 6.13 6.73 6.24
C VAL A 36 6.71 6.57 7.65
N GLN A 37 7.98 6.96 7.86
CA GLN A 37 8.62 6.92 9.16
C GLN A 37 8.04 7.95 10.15
N TYR A 38 7.80 9.19 9.69
CA TYR A 38 7.20 10.25 10.50
C TYR A 38 5.81 9.87 11.02
N GLU A 39 4.95 9.28 10.18
CA GLU A 39 3.59 8.86 10.54
C GLU A 39 3.57 7.58 11.40
N ARG A 40 4.41 6.59 11.04
CA ARG A 40 4.43 5.28 11.72
C ARG A 40 4.96 5.37 13.15
N THR A 41 5.92 6.25 13.40
CA THR A 41 6.55 6.40 14.73
C THR A 41 5.56 6.78 15.84
N PRO A 42 4.76 7.86 15.73
CA PRO A 42 3.79 8.23 16.76
C PRO A 42 2.66 7.21 16.89
N LEU A 43 2.20 6.60 15.78
CA LEU A 43 1.18 5.55 15.81
C LEU A 43 1.63 4.35 16.65
N ASN A 44 2.85 3.85 16.39
CA ASN A 44 3.41 2.73 17.14
C ASN A 44 3.64 3.05 18.63
N LYS A 45 3.99 4.30 18.96
CA LYS A 45 4.12 4.74 20.36
C LYS A 45 2.77 4.65 21.08
N ARG A 46 1.72 5.21 20.48
CA ARG A 46 0.35 5.18 21.04
C ARG A 46 -0.17 3.76 21.26
N GLN A 47 0.12 2.84 20.35
CA GLN A 47 -0.24 1.42 20.50
C GLN A 47 0.43 0.78 21.73
N ARG A 48 1.70 1.08 21.99
CA ARG A 48 2.43 0.53 23.16
C ARG A 48 1.97 1.13 24.47
N ASP A 49 1.74 2.44 24.48
CA ASP A 49 1.50 3.21 25.70
C ASP A 49 0.00 3.22 26.08
N GLY A 50 -0.87 2.63 25.26
CA GLY A 50 -2.31 2.51 25.51
C GLY A 50 -3.11 3.80 25.28
N THR A 51 -2.50 4.81 24.67
CA THR A 51 -3.14 6.12 24.43
C THR A 51 -4.12 6.03 23.26
N PRO A 52 -5.43 6.26 23.46
CA PRO A 52 -6.42 6.18 22.39
C PRO A 52 -6.14 7.25 21.32
N LEU A 53 -6.35 6.88 20.05
CA LEU A 53 -6.34 7.82 18.94
C LEU A 53 -7.55 8.75 19.10
N LEU A 54 -7.31 9.99 19.56
CA LEU A 54 -8.34 11.02 19.53
C LEU A 54 -8.81 11.16 18.09
N THR A 55 -10.02 10.65 17.83
CA THR A 55 -10.67 10.64 16.53
C THR A 55 -11.28 12.02 16.37
N GLY A 56 -10.74 12.80 15.44
CA GLY A 56 -11.33 14.06 14.97
C GLY A 56 -12.23 13.81 13.78
#